data_AF-A0A1V6SWS0-F1
#
_entry.id   AF-A0A1V6SWS0-F1
#
_cell.length_a   1.000
_cell.length_b   1.000
_cell.length_c   1.000
_cell.angle_alpha   90.00
_cell.angle_beta   90.00
_cell.angle_gamma   90.00
#
_symmetry.space_group_name_H-M   'P 1'
#
loop_
_entity.id
_entity.type
_entity.pdbx_description
1 polymer ?
#
loop_
_entity_poly.entity_id
_entity_poly.type
_entity_poly.pdbx_seq_one_letter_code
_entity_poly.pdbx_strand_id
1 'polypeptide(L)'
;MPRFVDSSDSIIIDGAQSSLDIDANIGGNCREIITIQAGQCGNNVGSQFWQQLCQEHGISADGNLEEHATDGAAGDRKDVFFYQSDDTRYIPRAILLDLEPRVLNAIQTGPYKNIYNPENFFIGQQGIGAGNNWGTGYAAGEGVQEEIFDMIDREADGSDSLEGFMLLHSIAGGTGSGLGSFILERMNDRFPKKLIQTYSVFPDTQSDVVVNPYNSLLAMRRLTQDADSVVVLDNGALSRIVADRLHIQEPSFHQTNQLVSTVMSASTTTLRYPGYMHNDLAGIIASLIPTPRSHFLLTSYTPFTGANIEQARTVRKTTVLDVMRRLLQPKNRMVSVNPSKSSCYISILNIIQGEADPTDVHKSLLRIRERRLASFIPWGPASIQVALTKKSPYIEETGHRVSGLMLANHTSVATLFKRIVKHYDMLRKRNAFLDSYKKEAPFADGLGEFDEARAVVMDLIGEYEAAEREDYLDPDASKANELGRLAYYFYSLFLFLSSAEVPLYLSPSPDHPLPHNPTTMPPRKPRCNFKECKEAAQRIVGDCSFCAGHFCSKHRMLEAHSCTGLEDCKKESHARNADKLNSERTVVVKGV
;
A
#
# COMPACT_ATOMS: atom_id res chain seq x y z
N MET A 1 -26.91 -20.40 35.56
CA MET A 1 -26.36 -20.60 34.21
C MET A 1 -26.66 -19.38 33.35
N PRO A 2 -25.72 -18.45 33.15
CA PRO A 2 -25.74 -17.56 32.01
C PRO A 2 -24.97 -18.21 30.85
N ARG A 3 -25.53 -18.07 29.64
CA ARG A 3 -25.00 -18.60 28.38
C ARG A 3 -23.69 -17.91 28.01
N PHE A 4 -22.71 -18.70 27.60
CA PHE A 4 -21.49 -18.26 26.94
C PHE A 4 -21.85 -17.44 25.67
N VAL A 5 -21.29 -16.25 25.55
CA VAL A 5 -21.22 -15.50 24.31
C VAL A 5 -19.84 -15.79 23.74
N ASP A 6 -19.78 -16.32 22.52
CA ASP A 6 -18.56 -16.59 21.77
C ASP A 6 -17.67 -15.34 21.72
N SER A 7 -16.42 -15.47 22.17
CA SER A 7 -15.42 -14.42 22.27
C SER A 7 -14.41 -14.49 21.11
N SER A 8 -14.88 -14.63 19.87
CA SER A 8 -14.00 -14.76 18.69
C SER A 8 -13.74 -13.47 17.92
N ASP A 9 -14.35 -12.34 18.29
CA ASP A 9 -14.24 -11.08 17.53
C ASP A 9 -13.48 -9.98 18.29
N SER A 10 -12.33 -9.54 17.76
CA SER A 10 -11.59 -8.39 18.30
C SER A 10 -12.28 -7.06 17.94
N ILE A 11 -12.85 -6.37 18.92
CA ILE A 11 -13.23 -4.96 18.82
C ILE A 11 -12.10 -4.14 19.41
N ILE A 12 -11.45 -3.30 18.61
CA ILE A 12 -10.46 -2.35 19.10
C ILE A 12 -11.00 -0.94 18.86
N ILE A 13 -11.33 -0.24 19.95
CA ILE A 13 -11.86 1.12 19.95
C ILE A 13 -10.91 1.97 20.78
N ASP A 14 -10.50 3.10 20.25
CA ASP A 14 -9.81 4.12 21.03
C ASP A 14 -10.81 4.82 21.96
N GLY A 15 -10.60 4.71 23.27
CA GLY A 15 -11.31 5.49 24.28
C GLY A 15 -11.72 4.74 25.54
N ALA A 16 -10.80 4.67 26.51
CA ALA A 16 -11.09 4.80 27.93
C ALA A 16 -9.78 4.73 28.75
N GLN A 17 -9.09 5.85 28.96
CA GLN A 17 -8.45 6.14 30.25
C GLN A 17 -8.15 7.63 30.40
N SER A 18 -8.37 8.09 31.63
CA SER A 18 -8.36 9.46 32.11
C SER A 18 -7.03 10.18 31.86
N SER A 19 -7.16 11.49 31.68
CA SER A 19 -6.16 12.56 31.57
C SER A 19 -5.14 12.67 32.73
N LEU A 20 -4.36 11.63 32.97
CA LEU A 20 -3.23 11.66 33.92
C LEU A 20 -2.01 10.99 33.28
N ASP A 21 -0.97 11.79 33.09
CA ASP A 21 0.44 11.44 32.82
C ASP A 21 0.78 10.70 31.50
N ILE A 22 0.62 11.38 30.35
CA ILE A 22 1.16 10.92 29.04
C ILE A 22 2.45 11.68 28.64
N ASP A 23 2.94 12.63 29.46
CA ASP A 23 4.11 13.45 29.10
C ASP A 23 5.49 12.83 29.37
N ALA A 24 5.57 11.54 29.77
CA ALA A 24 6.85 10.97 30.23
C ALA A 24 7.42 9.80 29.39
N ASN A 25 6.82 9.41 28.26
CA ASN A 25 7.41 8.35 27.42
C ASN A 25 7.11 8.40 25.91
N ILE A 26 6.55 9.51 25.37
CA ILE A 26 6.52 9.77 23.92
C ILE A 26 7.83 10.48 23.48
N GLY A 27 8.96 9.96 23.97
CA GLY A 27 10.28 10.28 23.44
C GLY A 27 10.78 9.05 22.70
N GLY A 28 10.52 8.94 21.40
CA GLY A 28 10.94 7.76 20.64
C GLY A 28 10.54 7.77 19.17
N ASN A 29 11.34 8.49 18.38
CA ASN A 29 11.43 8.55 16.91
C ASN A 29 10.35 9.35 16.16
N CYS A 30 10.79 10.48 15.60
CA CYS A 30 10.25 11.05 14.36
C CYS A 30 10.04 9.90 13.34
N ARG A 31 8.91 9.89 12.65
CA ARG A 31 8.60 8.88 11.63
C ARG A 31 8.27 9.60 10.35
N GLU A 32 9.31 10.01 9.65
CA GLU A 32 9.16 10.87 8.49
C GLU A 32 8.67 10.06 7.29
N ILE A 33 7.87 10.72 6.45
CA ILE A 33 7.34 10.15 5.21
C ILE A 33 7.71 11.07 4.06
N ILE A 34 8.40 10.52 3.06
CA ILE A 34 8.74 11.26 1.84
C ILE A 34 7.63 11.03 0.81
N THR A 35 7.05 12.12 0.31
CA THR A 35 6.03 12.08 -0.73
C THR A 35 6.67 12.26 -2.10
N ILE A 36 6.46 11.31 -3.00
CA ILE A 36 6.95 11.36 -4.39
C ILE A 36 5.74 11.60 -5.31
N GLN A 37 5.80 12.66 -6.11
CA GLN A 37 4.73 13.05 -7.02
C GLN A 37 5.20 12.80 -8.45
N ALA A 38 4.50 11.94 -9.19
CA ALA A 38 4.91 11.53 -10.53
C ALA A 38 3.87 11.91 -11.59
N GLY A 39 4.32 12.74 -12.53
CA GLY A 39 3.55 13.18 -13.70
C GLY A 39 2.40 14.13 -13.38
N GLN A 40 1.70 14.56 -14.43
CA GLN A 40 0.65 15.58 -14.33
C GLN A 40 -0.38 15.31 -13.22
N CYS A 41 -0.91 14.09 -13.14
CA CYS A 41 -1.95 13.77 -12.14
C CYS A 41 -1.39 13.80 -10.72
N GLY A 42 -0.25 13.16 -10.48
CA GLY A 42 0.42 13.11 -9.17
C GLY A 42 0.76 14.51 -8.66
N ASN A 43 1.34 15.36 -9.52
CA ASN A 43 1.73 16.73 -9.17
C ASN A 43 0.52 17.64 -8.87
N ASN A 44 -0.58 17.51 -9.62
CA ASN A 44 -1.79 18.32 -9.35
C ASN A 44 -2.50 17.91 -8.05
N VAL A 45 -2.61 16.61 -7.79
CA VAL A 45 -3.18 16.09 -6.53
C VAL A 45 -2.26 16.46 -5.36
N GLY A 46 -0.97 16.24 -5.52
CA GLY A 46 0.05 16.53 -4.52
C GLY A 46 0.12 18.01 -4.14
N SER A 47 0.01 18.92 -5.12
CA SER A 47 -0.06 20.36 -4.84
C SER A 47 -1.25 20.72 -3.97
N GLN A 48 -2.44 20.16 -4.24
CA GLN A 48 -3.62 20.40 -3.40
C GLN A 48 -3.54 19.71 -2.03
N PHE A 49 -2.87 18.56 -1.94
CA PHE A 49 -2.60 17.89 -0.68
C PHE A 49 -1.74 18.75 0.24
N TRP A 50 -0.63 19.30 -0.25
CA TRP A 50 0.23 20.16 0.55
C TRP A 50 -0.43 21.46 0.98
N GLN A 51 -1.24 22.07 0.11
CA GLN A 51 -2.05 23.25 0.47
C GLN A 51 -3.01 22.96 1.63
N GLN A 52 -3.66 21.79 1.59
CA GLN A 52 -4.54 21.34 2.66
C GLN A 52 -3.76 21.11 3.96
N LEU A 53 -2.59 20.46 3.91
CA LEU A 53 -1.75 20.25 5.10
C LEU A 53 -1.25 21.56 5.69
N CYS A 54 -0.83 22.52 4.85
CA CYS A 54 -0.43 23.85 5.31
C CYS A 54 -1.56 24.51 6.11
N GLN A 55 -2.78 24.50 5.60
CA GLN A 55 -3.95 25.05 6.32
C GLN A 55 -4.24 24.29 7.61
N GLU A 56 -4.13 22.96 7.61
CA GLU A 56 -4.38 22.13 8.80
C GLU A 56 -3.34 22.30 9.90
N HIS A 57 -2.13 22.73 9.55
CA HIS A 57 -1.02 22.94 10.49
C HIS A 57 -0.74 24.43 10.80
N GLY A 58 -1.53 25.35 10.25
CA GLY A 58 -1.35 26.79 10.45
C GLY A 58 -0.05 27.30 9.81
N ILE A 59 0.31 26.76 8.65
CA ILE A 59 1.49 27.13 7.87
C ILE A 59 1.01 27.98 6.68
N SER A 60 1.60 29.17 6.55
CA SER A 60 1.37 30.10 5.44
C SER A 60 1.83 29.54 4.10
N ALA A 61 1.41 30.18 3.00
CA ALA A 61 1.83 29.80 1.65
C ALA A 61 3.33 30.01 1.36
N ASP A 62 4.04 30.72 2.24
CA ASP A 62 5.51 30.88 2.18
C ASP A 62 6.26 29.86 3.05
N GLY A 63 5.54 28.98 3.75
CA GLY A 63 6.11 27.94 4.62
C GLY A 63 6.36 28.41 6.04
N ASN A 64 6.02 29.65 6.39
CA ASN A 64 6.15 30.16 7.75
C ASN A 64 4.95 29.79 8.61
N LEU A 65 5.18 29.45 9.87
CA LEU A 65 4.14 29.24 10.88
C LEU A 65 3.39 30.55 11.14
N GLU A 66 2.06 30.49 11.12
CA GLU A 66 1.18 31.61 11.43
C GLU A 66 1.20 31.91 12.94
N GLU A 67 1.03 33.19 13.32
CA GLU A 67 1.11 33.62 14.72
C GLU A 67 0.16 32.82 15.64
N HIS A 68 -1.05 32.54 15.16
CA HIS A 68 -2.07 31.77 15.88
C HIS A 68 -1.74 30.28 16.06
N ALA A 69 -0.70 29.77 15.38
CA ALA A 69 -0.24 28.39 15.47
C ALA A 69 1.07 28.24 16.29
N THR A 70 1.63 29.34 16.79
CA THR A 70 2.93 29.39 17.49
C THR A 70 2.89 28.76 18.89
N ASP A 71 1.74 28.78 19.56
CA ASP A 71 1.62 28.37 20.97
C ASP A 71 1.68 26.84 21.20
N GLY A 72 1.90 26.03 20.17
CA GLY A 72 1.99 24.57 20.27
C GLY A 72 0.69 23.89 20.77
N ALA A 73 -0.37 24.66 20.99
CA ALA A 73 -1.60 24.25 21.64
C ALA A 73 -2.42 23.20 20.86
N ALA A 74 -2.10 22.98 19.58
CA ALA A 74 -2.79 22.03 18.73
C ALA A 74 -2.32 20.57 18.92
N GLY A 75 -1.17 20.32 19.57
CA GLY A 75 -0.64 18.97 19.79
C GLY A 75 -0.37 18.19 18.50
N ASP A 76 -0.08 18.90 17.40
CA ASP A 76 0.09 18.35 16.07
C ASP A 76 1.57 18.07 15.75
N ARG A 77 1.82 16.92 15.12
CA ARG A 77 3.12 16.45 14.64
C ARG A 77 3.36 16.89 13.21
N LYS A 78 4.09 18.00 13.06
CA LYS A 78 4.49 18.56 11.76
C LYS A 78 5.68 17.81 11.15
N ASP A 79 6.54 17.24 12.00
CA ASP A 79 7.79 16.52 11.68
C ASP A 79 7.61 15.33 10.73
N VAL A 80 6.42 14.71 10.72
CA VAL A 80 6.10 13.55 9.87
C VAL A 80 6.20 13.90 8.38
N PHE A 81 5.68 15.07 7.99
CA PHE A 81 5.59 15.48 6.58
C PHE A 81 6.43 16.71 6.24
N PHE A 82 6.79 17.52 7.25
CA PHE A 82 7.56 18.73 7.07
C PHE A 82 8.94 18.60 7.71
N TYR A 83 9.95 19.06 7.01
CA TYR A 83 11.26 19.39 7.56
C TYR A 83 11.23 20.83 8.07
N GLN A 84 11.73 21.06 9.28
CA GLN A 84 11.85 22.40 9.85
C GLN A 84 13.22 22.97 9.50
N SER A 85 13.28 24.02 8.67
CA SER A 85 14.55 24.64 8.26
C SER A 85 15.05 25.64 9.29
N ASP A 86 14.13 26.40 9.89
CA ASP A 86 14.38 27.42 10.93
C ASP A 86 13.22 27.37 11.94
N ASP A 87 13.29 28.16 13.02
CA ASP A 87 12.29 28.16 14.10
C ASP A 87 10.83 28.32 13.63
N THR A 88 10.61 28.98 12.50
CA THR A 88 9.26 29.24 11.96
C THR A 88 9.00 28.63 10.59
N ARG A 89 10.01 28.08 9.90
CA ARG A 89 9.88 27.68 8.49
C ARG A 89 9.82 26.17 8.32
N TYR A 90 8.75 25.73 7.66
CA TYR A 90 8.42 24.33 7.39
C TYR A 90 8.42 24.07 5.89
N ILE A 91 9.20 23.08 5.47
CA ILE A 91 9.39 22.66 4.07
C ILE A 91 8.80 21.25 3.90
N PRO A 92 7.90 21.01 2.95
CA PRO A 92 7.40 19.67 2.66
C PRO A 92 8.52 18.69 2.29
N ARG A 93 8.49 17.49 2.86
CA ARG A 93 9.28 16.32 2.41
C ARG A 93 8.66 15.75 1.12
N ALA A 94 8.72 16.54 0.06
CA ALA A 94 8.08 16.26 -1.22
C ALA A 94 9.08 16.32 -2.36
N ILE A 95 9.06 15.31 -3.22
CA ILE A 95 9.82 15.24 -4.48
C ILE A 95 8.82 15.27 -5.63
N LEU A 96 9.02 16.20 -6.57
CA LEU A 96 8.10 16.45 -7.68
C LEU A 96 8.78 16.12 -9.00
N LEU A 97 8.24 15.12 -9.70
CA LEU A 97 8.82 14.53 -10.89
C LEU A 97 7.86 14.69 -12.06
N ASP A 98 8.33 15.31 -13.13
CA ASP A 98 7.60 15.31 -14.40
C ASP A 98 8.57 15.34 -15.58
N LEU A 99 8.23 14.57 -16.63
CA LEU A 99 8.95 14.63 -17.90
C LEU A 99 8.52 15.85 -18.72
N GLU A 100 7.40 16.49 -18.35
CA GLU A 100 6.89 17.70 -18.98
C GLU A 100 6.89 18.90 -18.01
N PRO A 101 7.34 20.09 -18.46
CA PRO A 101 7.51 21.24 -17.57
C PRO A 101 6.19 21.90 -17.14
N ARG A 102 5.08 21.64 -17.84
CA ARG A 102 3.85 22.44 -17.72
C ARG A 102 3.31 22.52 -16.28
N VAL A 103 3.21 21.40 -15.59
CA VAL A 103 2.60 21.35 -14.25
C VAL A 103 3.57 21.85 -13.20
N LEU A 104 4.85 21.48 -13.29
CA LEU A 104 5.87 21.93 -12.36
C LEU A 104 6.10 23.45 -12.44
N ASN A 105 6.11 24.02 -13.65
CA ASN A 105 6.17 25.47 -13.84
C ASN A 105 4.95 26.18 -13.23
N ALA A 106 3.75 25.58 -13.31
CA ALA A 106 2.55 26.13 -12.68
C ALA A 106 2.65 26.11 -11.15
N ILE A 107 3.28 25.10 -10.56
CA ILE A 107 3.55 25.04 -9.11
C ILE A 107 4.60 26.09 -8.72
N GLN A 108 5.69 26.22 -9.49
CA GLN A 108 6.78 27.19 -9.25
C GLN A 108 6.35 28.66 -9.43
N THR A 109 5.26 28.91 -10.15
CA THR A 109 4.67 30.25 -10.31
C THR A 109 3.41 30.45 -9.46
N GLY A 110 2.96 29.40 -8.78
CA GLY A 110 1.75 29.39 -7.98
C GLY A 110 1.91 30.09 -6.63
N PRO A 111 0.81 30.19 -5.85
CA PRO A 111 0.81 30.85 -4.55
C PRO A 111 1.72 30.16 -3.52
N TYR A 112 1.87 28.83 -3.60
CA TYR A 112 2.69 28.03 -2.69
C TYR A 112 4.09 27.74 -3.24
N LYS A 113 4.60 28.55 -4.18
CA LYS A 113 5.90 28.30 -4.82
C LYS A 113 7.09 28.26 -3.83
N ASN A 114 6.99 28.99 -2.72
CA ASN A 114 8.08 29.19 -1.76
C ASN A 114 8.15 28.10 -0.68
N ILE A 115 7.16 27.20 -0.59
CA ILE A 115 7.15 26.14 0.41
C ILE A 115 8.09 24.99 0.05
N TYR A 116 8.21 24.66 -1.23
CA TYR A 116 8.95 23.49 -1.68
C TYR A 116 10.45 23.76 -1.73
N ASN A 117 11.25 22.72 -1.48
CA ASN A 117 12.68 22.78 -1.76
C ASN A 117 12.91 22.81 -3.29
N PRO A 118 13.59 23.83 -3.85
CA PRO A 118 13.90 23.89 -5.27
C PRO A 118 14.69 22.70 -5.80
N GLU A 119 15.51 22.06 -4.95
CA GLU A 119 16.29 20.88 -5.30
C GLU A 119 15.46 19.59 -5.38
N ASN A 120 14.18 19.64 -5.05
CA ASN A 120 13.26 18.50 -5.12
C ASN A 120 12.39 18.49 -6.39
N PHE A 121 12.68 19.38 -7.35
CA PHE A 121 11.99 19.43 -8.64
C PHE A 121 12.84 18.78 -9.71
N PHE A 122 12.27 17.75 -10.34
CA PHE A 122 12.82 17.15 -11.54
C PHE A 122 11.94 17.45 -12.74
N ILE A 123 12.49 18.17 -13.72
CA ILE A 123 11.86 18.45 -15.00
C ILE A 123 12.73 17.83 -16.10
N GLY A 124 12.14 16.97 -16.93
CA GLY A 124 12.85 16.33 -18.04
C GLY A 124 13.52 17.33 -19.00
N GLN A 125 14.83 17.15 -19.24
CA GLN A 125 15.67 18.13 -19.95
C GLN A 125 15.32 18.34 -21.44
N GLN A 126 14.65 17.39 -22.09
CA GLN A 126 14.43 17.41 -23.55
C GLN A 126 13.04 17.91 -23.96
N GLY A 127 12.12 18.19 -23.02
CA GLY A 127 10.72 18.51 -23.34
C GLY A 127 9.96 17.39 -24.07
N ILE A 128 10.59 16.23 -24.26
CA ILE A 128 9.99 15.02 -24.81
C ILE A 128 9.28 14.34 -23.63
N GLY A 129 7.99 14.63 -23.48
CA GLY A 129 7.14 13.95 -22.53
C GLY A 129 6.97 12.47 -22.88
N ALA A 130 6.42 11.68 -21.95
CA ALA A 130 6.14 10.27 -22.19
C ALA A 130 5.01 10.02 -23.20
N GLY A 131 4.32 11.06 -23.70
CA GLY A 131 3.34 10.94 -24.80
C GLY A 131 2.19 9.95 -24.54
N ASN A 132 1.76 9.81 -23.28
CA ASN A 132 0.79 8.80 -22.83
C ASN A 132 1.21 7.33 -23.10
N ASN A 133 2.50 7.05 -23.24
CA ASN A 133 3.04 5.71 -23.42
C ASN A 133 3.85 5.29 -22.18
N TRP A 134 3.47 4.19 -21.54
CA TRP A 134 4.18 3.61 -20.40
C TRP A 134 5.63 3.26 -20.75
N GLY A 135 5.89 2.69 -21.93
CA GLY A 135 7.23 2.24 -22.33
C GLY A 135 8.21 3.42 -22.44
N THR A 136 7.77 4.53 -23.04
CA THR A 136 8.56 5.75 -23.14
C THR A 136 8.84 6.34 -21.75
N GLY A 137 7.83 6.37 -20.86
CA GLY A 137 8.01 6.85 -19.48
C GLY A 137 8.95 5.97 -18.66
N TYR A 138 8.89 4.66 -18.84
CA TYR A 138 9.76 3.69 -18.18
C TYR A 138 11.21 3.81 -18.67
N ALA A 139 11.42 3.84 -19.99
CA ALA A 139 12.75 4.01 -20.60
C ALA A 139 13.37 5.37 -20.24
N ALA A 140 12.56 6.43 -20.15
CA ALA A 140 13.02 7.72 -19.66
C ALA A 140 13.55 7.62 -18.23
N GLY A 141 12.89 6.83 -17.37
CA GLY A 141 13.32 6.55 -16.00
C GLY A 141 14.74 5.98 -15.90
N GLU A 142 15.12 5.06 -16.80
CA GLU A 142 16.47 4.52 -16.85
C GLU A 142 17.53 5.61 -17.12
N GLY A 143 17.24 6.54 -18.02
CA GLY A 143 18.17 7.62 -18.38
C GLY A 143 18.33 8.69 -17.30
N VAL A 144 17.35 8.83 -16.40
CA VAL A 144 17.31 9.89 -15.37
C VAL A 144 17.39 9.33 -13.95
N GLN A 145 17.70 8.04 -13.82
CA GLN A 145 17.70 7.32 -12.57
C GLN A 145 18.65 7.95 -11.54
N GLU A 146 19.87 8.31 -11.94
CA GLU A 146 20.88 8.89 -11.04
C GLU A 146 20.35 10.20 -10.43
N GLU A 147 19.85 11.13 -11.26
CA GLU A 147 19.30 12.40 -10.80
C GLU A 147 18.10 12.21 -9.85
N ILE A 148 17.16 11.30 -10.19
CA ILE A 148 15.98 11.02 -9.35
C ILE A 148 16.38 10.41 -8.01
N PHE A 149 17.25 9.41 -8.03
CA PHE A 149 17.63 8.72 -6.80
C PHE A 149 18.54 9.55 -5.91
N ASP A 150 19.40 10.41 -6.46
CA ASP A 150 20.19 11.35 -5.66
C ASP A 150 19.29 12.30 -4.85
N MET A 151 18.16 12.76 -5.42
CA MET A 151 17.15 13.53 -4.66
C MET A 151 16.49 12.69 -3.57
N ILE A 152 16.10 11.44 -3.88
CA ILE A 152 15.45 10.54 -2.91
C ILE A 152 16.40 10.21 -1.76
N ASP A 153 17.66 9.91 -2.05
CA ASP A 153 18.68 9.60 -1.05
C ASP A 153 18.96 10.82 -0.18
N ARG A 154 19.09 12.02 -0.78
CA ARG A 154 19.30 13.25 -0.01
C ARG A 154 18.16 13.51 0.99
N GLU A 155 16.91 13.32 0.58
CA GLU A 155 15.76 13.47 1.48
C GLU A 155 15.67 12.34 2.52
N ALA A 156 16.06 11.12 2.15
CA ALA A 156 16.11 9.97 3.06
C ALA A 156 17.21 10.13 4.13
N ASP A 157 18.40 10.58 3.73
CA ASP A 157 19.54 10.86 4.62
C ASP A 157 19.28 12.07 5.52
N GLY A 158 18.46 13.02 5.06
CA GLY A 158 17.95 14.14 5.85
C GLY A 158 16.77 13.80 6.78
N SER A 159 16.44 12.52 6.94
CA SER A 159 15.39 12.05 7.85
C SER A 159 16.01 11.27 9.02
N ASP A 160 15.62 11.59 10.25
CA ASP A 160 16.19 10.94 11.43
C ASP A 160 15.74 9.47 11.53
N SER A 161 14.48 9.20 11.17
CA SER A 161 13.93 7.85 11.18
C SER A 161 12.81 7.72 10.14
N LEU A 162 13.22 7.74 8.86
CA LEU A 162 12.34 7.52 7.71
C LEU A 162 11.47 6.26 7.89
N GLU A 163 10.15 6.42 7.88
CA GLU A 163 9.20 5.31 7.98
C GLU A 163 8.92 4.70 6.61
N GLY A 164 8.73 5.54 5.60
CA GLY A 164 8.38 5.08 4.27
C GLY A 164 8.15 6.19 3.26
N PHE A 165 7.59 5.80 2.13
CA PHE A 165 7.35 6.64 0.98
C PHE A 165 5.87 6.63 0.59
N MET A 166 5.38 7.78 0.15
CA MET A 166 4.05 7.95 -0.43
C MET A 166 4.17 8.31 -1.91
N LEU A 167 3.83 7.40 -2.82
CA LEU A 167 3.84 7.66 -4.27
C LEU A 167 2.47 8.14 -4.75
N LEU A 168 2.42 9.35 -5.28
CA LEU A 168 1.25 9.96 -5.92
C LEU A 168 1.39 9.91 -7.43
N HIS A 169 0.54 9.13 -8.09
CA HIS A 169 0.64 8.93 -9.53
C HIS A 169 -0.69 8.50 -10.15
N SER A 170 -0.77 8.55 -11.48
CA SER A 170 -1.85 7.92 -12.24
C SER A 170 -1.36 6.67 -12.95
N ILE A 171 -2.16 5.62 -12.97
CA ILE A 171 -1.83 4.35 -13.64
C ILE A 171 -2.04 4.40 -15.16
N ALA A 172 -2.66 5.47 -15.68
CA ALA A 172 -3.04 5.56 -17.09
C ALA A 172 -2.20 6.56 -17.91
N GLY A 173 -1.53 7.52 -17.27
CA GLY A 173 -0.70 8.51 -17.97
C GLY A 173 0.71 7.98 -18.28
N GLY A 174 1.40 8.53 -19.27
CA GLY A 174 2.73 8.05 -19.67
C GLY A 174 3.78 8.18 -18.55
N THR A 175 3.94 9.39 -17.98
CA THR A 175 4.88 9.64 -16.89
C THR A 175 4.44 8.94 -15.60
N GLY A 176 3.21 9.16 -15.15
CA GLY A 176 2.72 8.59 -13.89
C GLY A 176 2.70 7.05 -13.88
N SER A 177 2.42 6.41 -15.01
CA SER A 177 2.42 4.95 -15.11
C SER A 177 3.82 4.41 -15.38
N GLY A 178 4.52 4.91 -16.40
CA GLY A 178 5.83 4.42 -16.84
C GLY A 178 6.94 4.75 -15.85
N LEU A 179 7.22 6.05 -15.66
CA LEU A 179 8.23 6.52 -14.71
C LEU A 179 7.86 6.12 -13.28
N GLY A 180 6.56 6.17 -12.93
CA GLY A 180 6.09 5.71 -11.62
C GLY A 180 6.35 4.22 -11.38
N SER A 181 6.18 3.35 -12.39
CA SER A 181 6.50 1.92 -12.30
C SER A 181 8.01 1.70 -12.11
N PHE A 182 8.82 2.40 -12.90
CA PHE A 182 10.27 2.34 -12.79
C PHE A 182 10.77 2.72 -11.39
N ILE A 183 10.28 3.84 -10.86
CA ILE A 183 10.64 4.31 -9.52
C ILE A 183 10.22 3.29 -8.46
N LEU A 184 9.02 2.73 -8.59
CA LEU A 184 8.49 1.77 -7.63
C LEU A 184 9.37 0.51 -7.50
N GLU A 185 9.78 -0.07 -8.64
CA GLU A 185 10.70 -1.23 -8.67
C GLU A 185 12.04 -0.90 -8.00
N ARG A 186 12.66 0.21 -8.41
CA ARG A 186 13.99 0.58 -7.92
C ARG A 186 13.99 1.00 -6.46
N MET A 187 12.88 1.57 -5.98
CA MET A 187 12.71 1.89 -4.56
C MET A 187 12.56 0.64 -3.70
N ASN A 188 11.84 -0.37 -4.18
CA ASN A 188 11.70 -1.66 -3.48
C ASN A 188 13.08 -2.33 -3.31
N ASP A 189 13.93 -2.29 -4.35
CA ASP A 189 15.30 -2.80 -4.30
C ASP A 189 16.22 -1.98 -3.39
N ARG A 190 16.14 -0.65 -3.45
CA ARG A 190 17.05 0.28 -2.74
C ARG A 190 16.68 0.44 -1.27
N PHE A 191 15.39 0.44 -0.94
CA PHE A 191 14.85 0.65 0.40
C PHE A 191 13.95 -0.52 0.87
N PRO A 192 14.44 -1.77 0.89
CA PRO A 192 13.62 -2.98 1.11
C PRO A 192 13.02 -3.13 2.53
N LYS A 193 13.35 -2.20 3.44
CA LYS A 193 12.84 -2.16 4.82
C LYS A 193 11.88 -1.01 5.06
N LYS A 194 11.64 -0.17 4.05
CA LYS A 194 10.80 1.02 4.15
C LYS A 194 9.47 0.73 3.49
N LEU A 195 8.40 1.25 4.08
CA LEU A 195 7.06 1.03 3.55
C LEU A 195 6.86 1.87 2.29
N ILE A 196 6.20 1.30 1.29
CA ILE A 196 5.79 2.02 0.08
C ILE A 196 4.27 1.98 -0.01
N GLN A 197 3.64 3.11 0.27
CA GLN A 197 2.21 3.32 0.06
C GLN A 197 1.99 4.14 -1.21
N THR A 198 1.07 3.72 -2.07
CA THR A 198 0.69 4.50 -3.25
C THR A 198 -0.72 5.05 -3.12
N TYR A 199 -0.92 6.25 -3.66
CA TYR A 199 -2.23 6.81 -3.97
C TYR A 199 -2.34 6.83 -5.48
N SER A 200 -2.96 5.78 -6.02
CA SER A 200 -2.98 5.51 -7.45
C SER A 200 -4.31 5.94 -8.04
N VAL A 201 -4.28 6.87 -8.98
CA VAL A 201 -5.47 7.37 -9.68
C VAL A 201 -5.76 6.51 -10.91
N PHE A 202 -6.88 5.80 -10.85
CA PHE A 202 -7.42 4.92 -11.88
C PHE A 202 -8.21 5.75 -12.91
N PRO A 203 -8.06 5.44 -14.21
CA PRO A 203 -8.77 6.16 -15.27
C PRO A 203 -10.26 5.84 -15.24
N ASP A 204 -11.06 6.81 -15.69
CA ASP A 204 -12.46 6.53 -16.00
C ASP A 204 -12.55 5.68 -17.27
N THR A 205 -13.62 4.88 -17.35
CA THR A 205 -14.01 4.08 -18.51
C THR A 205 -14.24 4.90 -19.78
N GLN A 206 -14.47 6.21 -19.67
CA GLN A 206 -14.71 7.13 -20.79
C GLN A 206 -13.47 7.96 -21.19
N SER A 207 -12.26 7.58 -20.76
CA SER A 207 -11.06 8.36 -21.07
C SER A 207 -10.78 8.47 -22.57
N ASP A 208 -10.43 9.68 -23.05
CA ASP A 208 -10.10 9.95 -24.46
C ASP A 208 -8.83 9.24 -24.96
N VAL A 209 -7.95 8.80 -24.05
CA VAL A 209 -6.68 8.15 -24.38
C VAL A 209 -6.88 6.65 -24.61
N VAL A 210 -6.71 6.23 -25.86
CA VAL A 210 -6.97 4.85 -26.32
C VAL A 210 -6.00 3.80 -25.76
N VAL A 211 -4.78 4.20 -25.39
CA VAL A 211 -3.73 3.28 -24.90
C VAL A 211 -3.78 3.06 -23.38
N ASN A 212 -4.70 3.71 -22.66
CA ASN A 212 -4.84 3.59 -21.20
C ASN A 212 -4.90 2.15 -20.67
N PRO A 213 -5.57 1.18 -21.33
CA PRO A 213 -5.59 -0.19 -20.84
C PRO A 213 -4.21 -0.86 -20.83
N TYR A 214 -3.32 -0.54 -21.78
CA TYR A 214 -1.95 -1.03 -21.78
C TYR A 214 -1.14 -0.45 -20.62
N ASN A 215 -1.16 0.89 -20.47
CA ASN A 215 -0.50 1.59 -19.36
C ASN A 215 -0.96 1.06 -18.00
N SER A 216 -2.28 0.94 -17.83
CA SER A 216 -2.89 0.50 -16.58
C SER A 216 -2.49 -0.93 -16.24
N LEU A 217 -2.43 -1.84 -17.21
CA LEU A 217 -2.04 -3.23 -16.95
C LEU A 217 -0.58 -3.33 -16.50
N LEU A 218 0.31 -2.62 -17.18
CA LEU A 218 1.75 -2.63 -16.87
C LEU A 218 2.02 -2.01 -15.49
N ALA A 219 1.39 -0.88 -15.17
CA ALA A 219 1.48 -0.27 -13.85
C ALA A 219 0.86 -1.16 -12.76
N MET A 220 -0.26 -1.83 -13.04
CA MET A 220 -0.90 -2.76 -12.09
C MET A 220 0.02 -3.91 -11.69
N ARG A 221 0.87 -4.43 -12.60
CA ARG A 221 1.86 -5.45 -12.25
C ARG A 221 2.80 -4.95 -11.15
N ARG A 222 3.38 -3.75 -11.32
CA ARG A 222 4.33 -3.18 -10.35
C ARG A 222 3.67 -2.79 -9.05
N LEU A 223 2.47 -2.22 -9.11
CA LEU A 223 1.66 -1.99 -7.91
C LEU A 223 1.39 -3.27 -7.12
N THR A 224 1.25 -4.42 -7.79
CA THR A 224 1.00 -5.71 -7.13
C THR A 224 2.27 -6.32 -6.53
N GLN A 225 3.44 -6.04 -7.09
CA GLN A 225 4.69 -6.70 -6.71
C GLN A 225 5.56 -5.86 -5.76
N ASP A 226 5.50 -4.54 -5.90
CA ASP A 226 6.50 -3.61 -5.34
C ASP A 226 5.92 -2.57 -4.38
N ALA A 227 4.60 -2.57 -4.14
CA ALA A 227 3.97 -1.70 -3.15
C ALA A 227 3.44 -2.50 -1.94
N ASP A 228 3.57 -1.95 -0.74
CA ASP A 228 3.01 -2.54 0.49
C ASP A 228 1.51 -2.26 0.63
N SER A 229 1.04 -1.12 0.11
CA SER A 229 -0.35 -0.70 0.18
C SER A 229 -0.70 0.21 -0.99
N VAL A 230 -1.83 -0.05 -1.65
CA VAL A 230 -2.33 0.77 -2.76
C VAL A 230 -3.69 1.33 -2.40
N VAL A 231 -3.77 2.65 -2.20
CA VAL A 231 -5.04 3.37 -2.02
C VAL A 231 -5.61 3.68 -3.40
N VAL A 232 -6.74 3.04 -3.72
CA VAL A 232 -7.37 3.12 -5.04
C VAL A 232 -8.29 4.34 -5.12
N LEU A 233 -8.05 5.19 -6.12
CA LEU A 233 -8.83 6.39 -6.40
C LEU A 233 -9.37 6.32 -7.84
N ASP A 234 -10.67 6.15 -8.03
CA ASP A 234 -11.28 6.02 -9.37
C ASP A 234 -11.87 7.35 -9.83
N ASN A 235 -11.33 7.91 -10.93
CA ASN A 235 -11.82 9.17 -11.50
C ASN A 235 -13.31 9.12 -11.85
N GLY A 236 -13.85 7.99 -12.31
CA GLY A 236 -15.28 7.89 -12.62
C GLY A 236 -16.14 8.00 -11.36
N ALA A 237 -15.71 7.38 -10.26
CA ALA A 237 -16.41 7.47 -8.98
C ALA A 237 -16.27 8.85 -8.33
N LEU A 238 -15.07 9.44 -8.38
CA LEU A 238 -14.79 10.78 -7.87
C LEU A 238 -15.64 11.83 -8.60
N SER A 239 -15.65 11.80 -9.94
CA SER A 239 -16.48 12.70 -10.75
C SER A 239 -17.96 12.56 -10.42
N ARG A 240 -18.48 11.33 -10.30
CA ARG A 240 -19.87 11.09 -9.88
C ARG A 240 -20.18 11.67 -8.50
N ILE A 241 -19.30 11.47 -7.51
CA ILE A 241 -19.51 12.02 -6.16
C ILE A 241 -19.54 13.55 -6.20
N VAL A 242 -18.60 14.18 -6.91
CA VAL A 242 -18.53 15.63 -7.02
C VAL A 242 -19.77 16.18 -7.74
N ALA A 243 -20.18 15.57 -8.85
CA ALA A 243 -21.39 15.93 -9.59
C ALA A 243 -22.65 15.84 -8.73
N ASP A 244 -22.85 14.71 -8.04
CA ASP A 244 -24.00 14.46 -7.17
C ASP A 244 -24.05 15.40 -5.96
N ARG A 245 -22.89 15.73 -5.38
CA ARG A 245 -22.79 16.51 -4.13
C ARG A 245 -22.77 18.00 -4.35
N LEU A 246 -22.11 18.47 -5.41
CA LEU A 246 -22.05 19.90 -5.74
C LEU A 246 -23.18 20.33 -6.68
N HIS A 247 -24.02 19.39 -7.14
CA HIS A 247 -25.09 19.63 -8.10
C HIS A 247 -24.59 20.29 -9.40
N ILE A 248 -23.45 19.78 -9.90
CA ILE A 248 -22.84 20.22 -11.15
C ILE A 248 -22.89 19.09 -12.18
N GLN A 249 -23.04 19.41 -13.46
CA GLN A 249 -23.11 18.40 -14.53
C GLN A 249 -21.74 17.85 -14.89
N GLU A 250 -20.74 18.72 -15.02
CA GLU A 250 -19.36 18.35 -15.39
C GLU A 250 -18.38 18.85 -14.33
N PRO A 251 -17.86 17.95 -13.46
CA PRO A 251 -16.87 18.32 -12.46
C PRO A 251 -15.51 18.57 -13.11
N SER A 252 -14.83 19.64 -12.69
CA SER A 252 -13.46 19.90 -13.14
C SER A 252 -12.44 19.04 -12.39
N PHE A 253 -11.27 18.79 -13.00
CA PHE A 253 -10.17 18.10 -12.32
C PHE A 253 -9.72 18.80 -11.03
N HIS A 254 -9.88 20.12 -10.95
CA HIS A 254 -9.60 20.85 -9.71
C HIS A 254 -10.51 20.39 -8.56
N GLN A 255 -11.80 20.18 -8.82
CA GLN A 255 -12.79 19.76 -7.82
C GLN A 255 -12.64 18.29 -7.42
N THR A 256 -12.32 17.41 -8.37
CA THR A 256 -12.04 16.00 -8.05
C THR A 256 -10.75 15.85 -7.26
N ASN A 257 -9.70 16.59 -7.61
CA ASN A 257 -8.46 16.61 -6.85
C ASN A 257 -8.68 17.14 -5.41
N GLN A 258 -9.61 18.08 -5.20
CA GLN A 258 -9.91 18.59 -3.84
C GLN A 258 -10.47 17.49 -2.95
N LEU A 259 -11.34 16.64 -3.52
CA LEU A 259 -11.86 15.46 -2.83
C LEU A 259 -10.75 14.45 -2.52
N VAL A 260 -9.83 14.22 -3.47
CA VAL A 260 -8.67 13.34 -3.27
C VAL A 260 -7.75 13.87 -2.17
N SER A 261 -7.41 15.16 -2.20
CA SER A 261 -6.60 15.83 -1.17
C SER A 261 -7.23 15.69 0.22
N THR A 262 -8.55 15.89 0.32
CA THR A 262 -9.30 15.70 1.58
C THR A 262 -9.17 14.27 2.11
N VAL A 263 -9.25 13.28 1.23
CA VAL A 263 -9.14 11.85 1.58
C VAL A 263 -7.74 11.50 2.04
N MET A 264 -6.72 11.97 1.31
CA MET A 264 -5.33 11.78 1.66
C MET A 264 -4.99 12.42 3.01
N SER A 265 -5.46 13.65 3.24
CA SER A 265 -5.30 14.32 4.53
C SER A 265 -5.99 13.53 5.66
N ALA A 266 -7.21 13.03 5.41
CA ALA A 266 -7.96 12.24 6.38
C ALA A 266 -7.28 10.88 6.68
N SER A 267 -6.69 10.21 5.70
CA SER A 267 -5.98 8.93 5.90
C SER A 267 -4.69 9.10 6.69
N THR A 268 -4.06 10.27 6.64
CA THR A 268 -2.81 10.57 7.36
C THR A 268 -3.05 11.32 8.67
N THR A 269 -4.30 11.54 9.07
CA THR A 269 -4.62 12.30 10.28
C THR A 269 -4.07 11.66 11.55
N THR A 270 -4.10 10.32 11.67
CA THR A 270 -3.58 9.61 12.85
C THR A 270 -2.05 9.70 12.98
N LEU A 271 -1.35 9.99 11.88
CA LEU A 271 0.11 10.21 11.88
C LEU A 271 0.44 11.64 12.34
N ARG A 272 -0.39 12.62 11.93
CA ARG A 272 -0.19 14.06 12.17
C ARG A 272 -0.76 14.54 13.49
N TYR A 273 -1.80 13.89 14.00
CA TYR A 273 -2.40 14.18 15.29
C TYR A 273 -2.35 12.88 16.12
N PRO A 274 -1.37 12.77 17.03
CA PRO A 274 -1.13 11.54 17.78
C PRO A 274 -2.38 11.16 18.60
N GLY A 275 -2.85 9.93 18.38
CA GLY A 275 -3.91 9.28 19.15
C GLY A 275 -3.34 8.13 19.98
N TYR A 276 -4.20 7.24 20.50
CA TYR A 276 -3.71 6.06 21.23
C TYR A 276 -3.30 4.92 20.27
N MET A 277 -3.96 4.82 19.11
CA MET A 277 -3.74 3.74 18.12
C MET A 277 -3.42 4.28 16.72
N HIS A 278 -2.66 3.50 15.95
CA HIS A 278 -2.28 3.79 14.55
C HIS A 278 -1.52 5.11 14.37
N ASN A 279 -0.57 5.36 15.27
CA ASN A 279 0.35 6.51 15.21
C ASN A 279 1.47 6.35 14.18
N ASP A 280 1.49 5.22 13.47
CA ASP A 280 2.50 4.88 12.48
C ASP A 280 1.88 4.24 11.24
N LEU A 281 2.53 4.41 10.09
CA LEU A 281 2.07 3.87 8.82
C LEU A 281 2.08 2.33 8.84
N ALA A 282 3.09 1.74 9.50
CA ALA A 282 3.18 0.30 9.70
C ALA A 282 1.93 -0.27 10.39
N GLY A 283 1.45 0.37 11.46
CA GLY A 283 0.27 -0.06 12.19
C GLY A 283 -1.04 0.14 11.44
N ILE A 284 -1.13 1.14 10.55
CA ILE A 284 -2.28 1.32 9.64
C ILE A 284 -2.31 0.21 8.58
N ILE A 285 -1.16 -0.11 7.98
CA ILE A 285 -1.07 -1.15 6.94
C ILE A 285 -1.34 -2.52 7.54
N ALA A 286 -0.72 -2.85 8.67
CA ALA A 286 -0.87 -4.14 9.34
C ALA A 286 -2.32 -4.43 9.78
N SER A 287 -3.11 -3.40 10.10
CA SER A 287 -4.52 -3.59 10.45
C SER A 287 -5.44 -3.81 9.26
N LEU A 288 -5.07 -3.27 8.10
CA LEU A 288 -5.87 -3.33 6.89
C LEU A 288 -5.51 -4.51 5.98
N ILE A 289 -4.27 -4.98 6.03
CA ILE A 289 -3.72 -5.93 5.06
C ILE A 289 -3.24 -7.18 5.81
N PRO A 290 -4.12 -8.16 6.07
CA PRO A 290 -3.74 -9.40 6.72
C PRO A 290 -2.96 -10.34 5.78
N THR A 291 -3.14 -10.20 4.47
CA THR A 291 -2.44 -10.98 3.44
C THR A 291 -1.69 -10.03 2.50
N PRO A 292 -0.36 -10.14 2.35
CA PRO A 292 0.44 -9.18 1.59
C PRO A 292 0.01 -9.01 0.12
N ARG A 293 -0.58 -10.05 -0.49
CA ARG A 293 -1.06 -10.00 -1.88
C ARG A 293 -2.36 -9.19 -2.04
N SER A 294 -3.15 -9.04 -0.97
CA SER A 294 -4.44 -8.34 -0.99
C SER A 294 -4.31 -6.96 -0.33
N HIS A 295 -3.53 -6.08 -0.93
CA HIS A 295 -3.17 -4.77 -0.35
C HIS A 295 -3.85 -3.56 -1.02
N PHE A 296 -4.92 -3.77 -1.79
CA PHE A 296 -5.64 -2.68 -2.46
C PHE A 296 -6.81 -2.19 -1.60
N LEU A 297 -6.73 -0.93 -1.17
CA LEU A 297 -7.66 -0.32 -0.24
C LEU A 297 -8.68 0.56 -0.99
N LEU A 298 -9.96 0.34 -0.69
CA LEU A 298 -11.06 1.16 -1.14
C LEU A 298 -11.33 2.27 -0.13
N THR A 299 -11.58 3.48 -0.63
CA THR A 299 -11.86 4.65 0.21
C THR A 299 -13.32 5.06 0.16
N SER A 300 -13.84 5.60 1.25
CA SER A 300 -15.14 6.26 1.32
C SER A 300 -15.08 7.41 2.30
N TYR A 301 -15.70 8.55 1.98
CA TYR A 301 -15.65 9.74 2.82
C TYR A 301 -17.03 10.35 3.03
N THR A 302 -17.30 10.85 4.23
CA THR A 302 -18.54 11.53 4.54
C THR A 302 -18.40 12.47 5.74
N PRO A 303 -19.09 13.61 5.79
CA PRO A 303 -19.81 14.24 4.69
C PRO A 303 -18.85 14.91 3.70
N PHE A 304 -19.20 14.87 2.41
CA PHE A 304 -18.62 15.77 1.42
C PHE A 304 -19.68 16.81 1.07
N THR A 305 -19.45 18.07 1.43
CA THR A 305 -20.34 19.19 1.12
C THR A 305 -19.52 20.32 0.52
N GLY A 306 -20.02 20.94 -0.55
CA GLY A 306 -19.44 22.16 -1.08
C GLY A 306 -19.52 23.31 -0.07
N ALA A 307 -18.61 24.28 -0.20
CA ALA A 307 -18.63 25.52 0.57
C ALA A 307 -19.97 26.27 0.44
N ASN A 308 -20.64 26.16 -0.72
CA ASN A 308 -21.86 26.89 -1.06
C ASN A 308 -23.17 26.31 -0.47
N ILE A 309 -23.12 25.18 0.25
CA ILE A 309 -24.33 24.57 0.81
C ILE A 309 -24.50 25.04 2.25
N GLU A 310 -24.69 26.34 2.46
CA GLU A 310 -25.04 26.90 3.78
C GLU A 310 -26.47 26.54 4.21
N GLN A 311 -27.37 26.33 3.24
CA GLN A 311 -28.79 26.12 3.51
C GLN A 311 -29.16 24.71 4.04
N ALA A 312 -28.28 23.71 3.86
CA ALA A 312 -28.48 22.37 4.43
C ALA A 312 -27.73 22.15 5.77
N ARG A 313 -26.89 23.11 6.19
CA ARG A 313 -26.02 23.00 7.38
C ARG A 313 -26.77 23.16 8.71
N THR A 314 -27.96 23.74 8.71
CA THR A 314 -28.63 24.20 9.94
C THR A 314 -29.55 23.19 10.63
N VAL A 315 -29.84 22.00 10.06
CA VAL A 315 -30.99 21.18 10.54
C VAL A 315 -30.64 19.75 10.99
N ARG A 316 -29.47 19.17 10.68
CA ARG A 316 -29.14 17.80 11.12
C ARG A 316 -27.81 17.72 11.88
N LYS A 317 -27.91 17.52 13.21
CA LYS A 317 -26.80 16.95 14.00
C LYS A 317 -26.44 15.60 13.39
N THR A 318 -25.30 15.54 12.70
CA THR A 318 -24.78 14.28 12.13
C THR A 318 -24.13 13.50 13.27
N THR A 319 -24.69 12.35 13.63
CA THR A 319 -24.15 11.48 14.68
C THR A 319 -23.04 10.57 14.15
N VAL A 320 -22.18 10.05 15.04
CA VAL A 320 -21.15 9.04 14.68
C VAL A 320 -21.78 7.86 13.95
N LEU A 321 -22.95 7.39 14.41
CA LEU A 321 -23.69 6.31 13.76
C LEU A 321 -24.10 6.65 12.32
N ASP A 322 -24.53 7.89 12.07
CA ASP A 322 -24.90 8.33 10.72
C ASP A 322 -23.68 8.37 9.81
N VAL A 323 -22.52 8.82 10.31
CA VAL A 323 -21.24 8.80 9.58
C VAL A 323 -20.87 7.37 9.24
N MET A 324 -20.75 6.48 10.22
CA MET A 324 -20.34 5.09 9.98
C MET A 324 -21.31 4.34 9.06
N ARG A 325 -22.63 4.58 9.17
CA ARG A 325 -23.61 4.00 8.24
C ARG A 325 -23.43 4.53 6.83
N ARG A 326 -23.17 5.83 6.67
CA ARG A 326 -22.95 6.45 5.36
C ARG A 326 -21.65 5.95 4.73
N LEU A 327 -20.59 5.71 5.51
CA LEU A 327 -19.32 5.18 5.00
C LEU A 327 -19.50 3.81 4.31
N LEU A 328 -20.36 2.95 4.84
CA LEU A 328 -20.66 1.65 4.22
C LEU A 328 -21.51 1.74 2.94
N GLN A 329 -22.15 2.88 2.64
CA GLN A 329 -23.03 3.02 1.50
C GLN A 329 -22.24 3.11 0.18
N PRO A 330 -22.61 2.33 -0.86
CA PRO A 330 -21.91 2.33 -2.16
C PRO A 330 -21.79 3.72 -2.81
N LYS A 331 -22.76 4.60 -2.58
CA LYS A 331 -22.75 5.97 -3.14
C LYS A 331 -21.61 6.85 -2.62
N ASN A 332 -21.04 6.53 -1.46
CA ASN A 332 -19.93 7.29 -0.87
C ASN A 332 -18.57 6.63 -1.12
N ARG A 333 -18.53 5.49 -1.84
CA ARG A 333 -17.29 4.82 -2.24
C ARG A 333 -16.67 5.55 -3.42
N MET A 334 -15.37 5.80 -3.33
CA MET A 334 -14.59 6.49 -4.36
C MET A 334 -14.01 5.54 -5.41
N VAL A 335 -14.55 4.32 -5.48
CA VAL A 335 -14.17 3.29 -6.45
C VAL A 335 -15.43 2.65 -7.01
N SER A 336 -15.53 2.57 -8.34
CA SER A 336 -16.68 1.99 -9.04
C SER A 336 -16.57 0.46 -9.10
N VAL A 337 -16.90 -0.18 -7.98
CA VAL A 337 -16.94 -1.64 -7.84
C VAL A 337 -18.37 -2.17 -7.87
N ASN A 338 -18.58 -3.33 -8.49
CA ASN A 338 -19.86 -4.03 -8.50
C ASN A 338 -19.75 -5.27 -7.60
N PRO A 339 -20.07 -5.17 -6.30
CA PRO A 339 -19.94 -6.31 -5.39
C PRO A 339 -20.86 -7.45 -5.83
N SER A 340 -20.32 -8.66 -5.85
CA SER A 340 -21.12 -9.88 -5.98
C SER A 340 -21.80 -10.19 -4.65
N LYS A 341 -22.66 -11.23 -4.62
CA LYS A 341 -23.23 -11.72 -3.35
C LYS A 341 -22.19 -12.32 -2.41
N SER A 342 -21.07 -12.79 -2.96
CA SER A 342 -19.94 -13.38 -2.22
C SER A 342 -18.91 -12.34 -1.80
N SER A 343 -18.96 -11.12 -2.35
CA SER A 343 -18.01 -10.07 -2.00
C SER A 343 -18.10 -9.69 -0.53
N CYS A 344 -16.94 -9.63 0.11
CA CYS A 344 -16.84 -9.41 1.54
C CYS A 344 -15.69 -8.45 1.89
N TYR A 345 -15.77 -7.89 3.09
CA TYR A 345 -14.73 -7.11 3.72
C TYR A 345 -13.70 -8.04 4.36
N ILE A 346 -12.44 -7.82 4.01
CA ILE A 346 -11.30 -8.42 4.71
C ILE A 346 -11.04 -7.62 5.99
N SER A 347 -11.03 -6.29 5.89
CA SER A 347 -10.79 -5.38 7.01
C SER A 347 -11.40 -4.01 6.74
N ILE A 348 -11.65 -3.26 7.81
CA ILE A 348 -12.14 -1.87 7.76
C ILE A 348 -11.45 -1.05 8.83
N LEU A 349 -10.89 0.11 8.45
CA LEU A 349 -10.47 1.17 9.35
C LEU A 349 -11.33 2.40 9.11
N ASN A 350 -12.06 2.84 10.13
CA ASN A 350 -12.79 4.11 10.11
C ASN A 350 -12.01 5.16 10.90
N ILE A 351 -11.60 6.23 10.25
CA ILE A 351 -11.01 7.40 10.90
C ILE A 351 -12.14 8.41 11.06
N ILE A 352 -12.58 8.64 12.30
CA ILE A 352 -13.65 9.56 12.65
C ILE A 352 -13.02 10.84 13.21
N GLN A 353 -13.28 11.96 12.54
CA GLN A 353 -12.73 13.25 12.87
C GLN A 353 -13.79 14.16 13.52
N GLY A 354 -13.45 14.78 14.65
CA GLY A 354 -14.28 15.78 15.33
C GLY A 354 -14.77 15.35 16.72
N GLU A 355 -15.85 15.98 17.20
CA GLU A 355 -16.39 15.70 18.53
C GLU A 355 -17.19 14.39 18.55
N ALA A 356 -16.51 13.29 18.91
CA ALA A 356 -17.10 11.96 19.03
C ALA A 356 -16.86 11.37 20.43
N ASP A 357 -17.94 10.95 21.10
CA ASP A 357 -17.84 10.18 22.34
C ASP A 357 -17.49 8.70 22.01
N PRO A 358 -16.43 8.12 22.61
CA PRO A 358 -16.08 6.71 22.43
C PRO A 358 -17.24 5.73 22.72
N THR A 359 -18.12 6.09 23.65
CA THR A 359 -19.32 5.32 23.99
C THR A 359 -20.28 5.23 22.80
N ASP A 360 -20.42 6.32 22.05
CA ASP A 360 -21.28 6.37 20.87
C ASP A 360 -20.65 5.63 19.68
N VAL A 361 -19.32 5.61 19.58
CA VAL A 361 -18.59 4.75 18.63
C VAL A 361 -18.87 3.28 18.92
N HIS A 362 -18.74 2.85 20.18
CA HIS A 362 -19.01 1.46 20.57
C HIS A 362 -20.45 1.04 20.28
N LYS A 363 -21.44 1.87 20.65
CA LYS A 363 -22.84 1.64 20.30
C LYS A 363 -23.07 1.57 18.79
N SER A 364 -22.35 2.38 18.02
CA SER A 364 -22.47 2.41 16.57
C SER A 364 -21.92 1.14 15.92
N LEU A 365 -20.79 0.64 16.40
CA LEU A 365 -20.20 -0.63 15.97
C LEU A 365 -21.12 -1.82 16.27
N LEU A 366 -21.69 -1.89 17.48
CA LEU A 366 -22.66 -2.92 17.85
C LEU A 366 -23.86 -2.94 16.88
N ARG A 367 -24.42 -1.76 16.58
CA ARG A 367 -25.56 -1.64 15.64
C ARG A 367 -25.20 -2.05 14.21
N ILE A 368 -23.97 -1.79 13.75
CA ILE A 368 -23.51 -2.21 12.41
C ILE A 368 -23.42 -3.73 12.35
N ARG A 369 -22.93 -4.37 13.41
CA ARG A 369 -22.83 -5.84 13.53
C ARG A 369 -24.20 -6.50 13.64
N GLU A 370 -25.06 -6.04 14.55
CA GLU A 370 -26.42 -6.58 14.74
C GLU A 370 -27.25 -6.54 13.46
N ARG A 371 -27.11 -5.47 12.68
CA ARG A 371 -27.83 -5.29 11.40
C ARG A 371 -27.14 -5.95 10.21
N ARG A 372 -25.97 -6.56 10.40
CA ARG A 372 -25.16 -7.18 9.33
C ARG A 372 -25.01 -6.27 8.12
N LEU A 373 -24.69 -5.00 8.35
CA LEU A 373 -24.55 -4.01 7.26
C LEU A 373 -23.29 -4.23 6.40
N ALA A 374 -22.37 -5.08 6.87
CA ALA A 374 -21.16 -5.49 6.18
C ALA A 374 -21.02 -7.01 6.29
N SER A 375 -20.67 -7.67 5.18
CA SER A 375 -20.29 -9.09 5.15
C SER A 375 -18.78 -9.18 5.24
N PHE A 376 -18.25 -9.97 6.18
CA PHE A 376 -16.81 -10.17 6.35
C PHE A 376 -16.37 -11.50 5.77
N ILE A 377 -15.06 -11.65 5.59
CA ILE A 377 -14.43 -12.92 5.24
C ILE A 377 -14.86 -14.05 6.18
N PRO A 378 -15.08 -15.27 5.68
CA PRO A 378 -15.56 -16.38 6.49
C PRO A 378 -14.45 -17.11 7.27
N TRP A 379 -13.20 -16.97 6.83
CA TRP A 379 -12.04 -17.67 7.39
C TRP A 379 -11.34 -16.92 8.53
N GLY A 380 -11.84 -15.74 8.90
CA GLY A 380 -11.24 -14.90 9.94
C GLY A 380 -12.29 -14.05 10.67
N PRO A 381 -11.94 -13.47 11.83
CA PRO A 381 -12.84 -12.61 12.58
C PRO A 381 -13.10 -11.30 11.84
N ALA A 382 -14.26 -10.70 12.11
CA ALA A 382 -14.62 -9.41 11.52
C ALA A 382 -13.72 -8.27 12.07
N SER A 383 -12.79 -7.80 11.25
CA SER A 383 -11.89 -6.69 11.59
C SER A 383 -12.52 -5.34 11.25
N ILE A 384 -13.06 -4.66 12.27
CA ILE A 384 -13.50 -3.26 12.19
C ILE A 384 -12.76 -2.47 13.26
N GLN A 385 -11.90 -1.56 12.80
CA GLN A 385 -11.13 -0.67 13.65
C GLN A 385 -11.65 0.75 13.51
N VAL A 386 -11.60 1.49 14.61
CA VAL A 386 -12.01 2.90 14.63
C VAL A 386 -10.93 3.72 15.31
N ALA A 387 -10.41 4.70 14.57
CA ALA A 387 -9.53 5.73 15.10
C ALA A 387 -10.34 7.02 15.28
N LEU A 388 -10.27 7.61 16.47
CA LEU A 388 -10.86 8.90 16.76
C LEU A 388 -9.77 9.96 16.71
N THR A 389 -9.97 10.99 15.90
CA THR A 389 -9.00 12.08 15.78
C THR A 389 -9.70 13.42 15.94
N LYS A 390 -8.99 14.39 16.51
CA LYS A 390 -9.48 15.77 16.55
C LYS A 390 -9.36 16.38 15.15
N LYS A 391 -10.23 17.32 14.83
CA LYS A 391 -10.05 18.18 13.65
C LYS A 391 -8.95 19.20 13.95
N SER A 392 -8.28 19.68 12.90
CA SER A 392 -7.38 20.82 13.04
C SER A 392 -8.11 22.00 13.70
N PRO A 393 -7.52 22.65 14.71
CA PRO A 393 -8.10 23.83 15.34
C PRO A 393 -7.99 25.10 14.46
N TYR A 394 -7.16 25.06 13.40
CA TYR A 394 -6.88 26.22 12.54
C TYR A 394 -7.85 26.36 11.38
N ILE A 395 -8.56 25.28 11.04
CA ILE A 395 -9.60 25.33 10.02
C ILE A 395 -10.90 25.72 10.72
N GLU A 396 -11.49 26.85 10.33
CA GLU A 396 -12.83 27.24 10.78
C GLU A 396 -13.79 26.07 10.60
N GLU A 397 -14.59 25.79 11.64
CA GLU A 397 -15.50 24.64 11.65
C GLU A 397 -16.36 24.61 10.38
N THR A 398 -15.94 23.80 9.41
CA THR A 398 -16.84 23.32 8.36
C THR A 398 -17.99 22.71 9.12
N GLY A 399 -19.18 23.34 9.08
CA GLY A 399 -20.30 23.19 10.05
C GLY A 399 -20.83 21.77 10.37
N HIS A 400 -20.15 20.71 9.93
CA HIS A 400 -20.25 19.35 10.42
C HIS A 400 -19.33 19.10 11.63
N ARG A 401 -19.95 18.85 12.79
CA ARG A 401 -19.23 18.45 14.02
C ARG A 401 -18.41 17.17 13.88
N VAL A 402 -18.79 16.28 12.96
CA VAL A 402 -18.16 14.97 12.75
C VAL A 402 -18.04 14.67 11.25
N SER A 403 -16.83 14.29 10.83
CA SER A 403 -16.54 13.67 9.53
C SER A 403 -15.92 12.30 9.72
N GLY A 404 -15.87 11.51 8.66
CA GLY A 404 -15.24 10.20 8.68
C GLY A 404 -14.70 9.79 7.33
N LEU A 405 -13.59 9.08 7.37
CA LEU A 405 -13.00 8.34 6.27
C LEU A 405 -13.08 6.85 6.61
N MET A 406 -13.38 6.03 5.62
CA MET A 406 -13.24 4.58 5.69
C MET A 406 -12.17 4.14 4.70
N LEU A 407 -11.16 3.44 5.20
CA LEU A 407 -10.25 2.62 4.42
C LEU A 407 -10.72 1.17 4.58
N ALA A 408 -11.02 0.49 3.47
CA ALA A 408 -11.55 -0.85 3.50
C ALA A 408 -10.82 -1.75 2.51
N ASN A 409 -10.34 -2.88 2.99
CA ASN A 409 -9.89 -3.97 2.14
C ASN A 409 -11.11 -4.84 1.81
N HIS A 410 -11.53 -4.86 0.55
CA HIS A 410 -12.79 -5.48 0.14
C HIS A 410 -12.63 -6.22 -1.19
N THR A 411 -13.06 -7.47 -1.24
CA THR A 411 -12.79 -8.38 -2.37
C THR A 411 -13.38 -7.91 -3.70
N SER A 412 -14.42 -7.06 -3.67
CA SER A 412 -14.99 -6.50 -4.90
C SER A 412 -14.02 -5.64 -5.72
N VAL A 413 -12.86 -5.24 -5.16
CA VAL A 413 -11.80 -4.58 -5.94
C VAL A 413 -11.37 -5.43 -7.14
N ALA A 414 -11.48 -6.75 -7.05
CA ALA A 414 -11.24 -7.67 -8.19
C ALA A 414 -12.09 -7.33 -9.42
N THR A 415 -13.29 -6.75 -9.24
CA THR A 415 -14.13 -6.32 -10.38
C THR A 415 -13.56 -5.15 -11.16
N LEU A 416 -12.76 -4.30 -10.51
CA LEU A 416 -12.00 -3.23 -11.17
C LEU A 416 -10.88 -3.83 -12.01
N PHE A 417 -10.12 -4.78 -11.46
CA PHE A 417 -9.02 -5.43 -12.17
C PHE A 417 -9.51 -6.23 -13.38
N LYS A 418 -10.60 -6.99 -13.23
CA LYS A 418 -11.27 -7.68 -14.34
C LYS A 418 -11.65 -6.74 -15.48
N ARG A 419 -12.07 -5.50 -15.16
CA ARG A 419 -12.41 -4.49 -16.16
C ARG A 419 -11.17 -4.04 -16.93
N ILE A 420 -10.06 -3.77 -16.22
CA ILE A 420 -8.77 -3.40 -16.83
C ILE A 420 -8.31 -4.51 -17.78
N VAL A 421 -8.30 -5.76 -17.32
CA VAL A 421 -7.85 -6.89 -18.15
C VAL A 421 -8.79 -7.11 -19.34
N LYS A 422 -10.11 -6.97 -19.18
CA LYS A 422 -11.06 -7.06 -20.29
C LYS A 422 -10.80 -6.01 -21.37
N HIS A 423 -10.50 -4.77 -20.98
CA HIS A 423 -10.20 -3.69 -21.92
C HIS A 423 -8.85 -3.94 -22.62
N TYR A 424 -7.84 -4.40 -21.89
CA TYR A 424 -6.57 -4.83 -22.45
C TYR A 424 -6.76 -5.96 -23.48
N ASP A 425 -7.49 -7.03 -23.13
CA ASP A 425 -7.71 -8.19 -24.00
C ASP A 425 -8.43 -7.79 -25.31
N MET A 426 -9.32 -6.80 -25.26
CA MET A 426 -10.00 -6.27 -26.45
C MET A 426 -9.02 -5.62 -27.44
N LEU A 427 -8.08 -4.83 -26.94
CA LEU A 427 -7.07 -4.17 -27.76
C LEU A 427 -6.01 -5.17 -28.26
N ARG A 428 -5.55 -6.06 -27.36
CA ARG A 428 -4.53 -7.05 -27.63
C ARG A 428 -4.95 -8.04 -28.71
N LYS A 429 -6.21 -8.51 -28.69
CA LYS A 429 -6.76 -9.40 -29.74
C LYS A 429 -6.71 -8.81 -31.15
N ARG A 430 -6.71 -7.47 -31.27
CA ARG A 430 -6.63 -6.75 -32.55
C ARG A 430 -5.22 -6.27 -32.86
N ASN A 431 -4.25 -6.53 -31.98
CA ASN A 431 -2.90 -5.95 -32.04
C ASN A 431 -2.90 -4.42 -32.23
N ALA A 432 -3.90 -3.73 -31.67
CA ALA A 432 -4.08 -2.30 -31.87
C ALA A 432 -3.09 -1.48 -31.02
N PHE A 433 -2.53 -0.42 -31.59
CA PHE A 433 -1.67 0.58 -30.93
C PHE A 433 -0.41 0.03 -30.26
N LEU A 434 0.15 -1.09 -30.75
CA LEU A 434 1.35 -1.73 -30.17
C LEU A 434 2.66 -1.18 -30.73
N ASP A 435 2.65 -0.54 -31.89
CA ASP A 435 3.89 -0.15 -32.58
C ASP A 435 4.67 0.96 -31.86
N SER A 436 4.01 1.75 -31.02
CA SER A 436 4.69 2.70 -30.13
C SER A 436 5.40 2.00 -28.98
N TYR A 437 4.88 0.88 -28.48
CA TYR A 437 5.50 0.12 -27.37
C TYR A 437 6.70 -0.70 -27.85
N LYS A 438 6.61 -1.33 -29.03
CA LYS A 438 7.70 -2.15 -29.61
C LYS A 438 9.02 -1.40 -29.82
N LYS A 439 8.98 -0.07 -29.87
CA LYS A 439 10.16 0.78 -30.06
C LYS A 439 10.92 1.06 -28.76
N GLU A 440 10.28 0.80 -27.63
CA GLU A 440 10.81 1.11 -26.30
C GLU A 440 11.61 -0.07 -25.76
N ALA A 441 12.64 0.22 -24.96
CA ALA A 441 13.58 -0.78 -24.45
C ALA A 441 12.92 -1.98 -23.73
N PRO A 442 11.86 -1.81 -22.90
CA PRO A 442 11.20 -2.94 -22.23
C PRO A 442 10.53 -3.94 -23.19
N PHE A 443 10.35 -3.58 -24.46
CA PHE A 443 9.69 -4.41 -25.47
C PHE A 443 10.62 -4.78 -26.64
N ALA A 444 11.93 -4.56 -26.50
CA ALA A 444 12.91 -4.86 -27.54
C ALA A 444 12.95 -6.36 -27.89
N ASP A 445 12.84 -7.23 -26.87
CA ASP A 445 12.87 -8.69 -27.02
C ASP A 445 11.48 -9.30 -27.28
N GLY A 446 10.45 -8.47 -27.44
CA GLY A 446 9.09 -8.88 -27.75
C GLY A 446 8.05 -8.30 -26.81
N LEU A 447 6.84 -8.90 -26.84
CA LEU A 447 5.68 -8.39 -26.10
C LEU A 447 5.38 -9.22 -24.83
N GLY A 448 6.36 -9.98 -24.34
CA GLY A 448 6.23 -10.86 -23.18
C GLY A 448 5.92 -10.09 -21.88
N GLU A 449 6.40 -8.85 -21.77
CA GLU A 449 6.13 -7.97 -20.62
C GLU A 449 4.62 -7.76 -20.40
N PHE A 450 3.83 -7.71 -21.47
CA PHE A 450 2.38 -7.63 -21.36
C PHE A 450 1.75 -8.94 -20.88
N ASP A 451 2.28 -10.07 -21.33
CA ASP A 451 1.74 -11.39 -20.98
C ASP A 451 2.03 -11.71 -19.51
N GLU A 452 3.22 -11.33 -19.01
CA GLU A 452 3.57 -11.37 -17.60
C GLU A 452 2.69 -10.43 -16.76
N ALA A 453 2.53 -9.17 -17.17
CA ALA A 453 1.67 -8.22 -16.47
C ALA A 453 0.23 -8.73 -16.38
N ARG A 454 -0.29 -9.32 -17.47
CA ARG A 454 -1.62 -9.94 -17.48
C ARG A 454 -1.70 -11.12 -16.52
N ALA A 455 -0.69 -11.98 -16.49
CA ALA A 455 -0.66 -13.15 -15.59
C ALA A 455 -0.68 -12.72 -14.12
N VAL A 456 0.15 -11.76 -13.73
CA VAL A 456 0.20 -11.22 -12.35
C VAL A 456 -1.15 -10.64 -11.94
N VAL A 457 -1.78 -9.84 -12.80
CA VAL A 457 -3.09 -9.23 -12.49
C VAL A 457 -4.21 -10.27 -12.43
N MET A 458 -4.16 -11.31 -13.27
CA MET A 458 -5.11 -12.43 -13.20
C MET A 458 -4.93 -13.26 -11.93
N ASP A 459 -3.69 -13.50 -11.50
CA ASP A 459 -3.41 -14.16 -10.23
C ASP A 459 -3.90 -13.34 -9.04
N LEU A 460 -3.75 -12.01 -9.09
CA LEU A 460 -4.32 -11.11 -8.09
C LEU A 460 -5.85 -11.19 -8.03
N ILE A 461 -6.52 -11.24 -9.18
CA ILE A 461 -7.97 -11.44 -9.25
C ILE A 461 -8.35 -12.77 -8.58
N GLY A 462 -7.64 -13.85 -8.92
CA GLY A 462 -7.86 -15.18 -8.34
C GLY A 462 -7.64 -15.19 -6.82
N GLU A 463 -6.66 -14.44 -6.32
CA GLU A 463 -6.39 -14.30 -4.88
C GLU A 463 -7.58 -13.67 -4.14
N TYR A 464 -8.13 -12.56 -4.66
CA TYR A 464 -9.30 -11.92 -4.06
C TYR A 464 -10.57 -12.80 -4.14
N GLU A 465 -10.74 -13.57 -5.20
CA GLU A 465 -11.85 -14.53 -5.31
C GLU A 465 -11.68 -15.74 -4.37
N ALA A 466 -10.45 -16.21 -4.18
CA ALA A 466 -10.15 -17.26 -3.22
C ALA A 466 -10.42 -16.79 -1.78
N ALA A 467 -10.11 -15.53 -1.47
CA ALA A 467 -10.39 -14.93 -0.16
C ALA A 467 -11.89 -14.86 0.19
N GLU A 468 -12.80 -15.03 -0.77
CA GLU A 468 -14.25 -15.12 -0.53
C GLU A 468 -14.70 -16.49 0.01
N ARG A 469 -13.82 -17.50 -0.02
CA ARG A 469 -14.14 -18.89 0.35
C ARG A 469 -13.69 -19.24 1.78
N GLU A 470 -14.37 -20.19 2.41
CA GLU A 470 -14.05 -20.63 3.78
C GLU A 470 -12.71 -21.37 3.87
N ASP A 471 -12.29 -22.02 2.78
CA ASP A 471 -11.07 -22.83 2.68
C ASP A 471 -9.80 -22.03 2.33
N TYR A 472 -9.89 -20.69 2.30
CA TYR A 472 -8.79 -19.83 1.85
C TYR A 472 -7.47 -20.04 2.61
N LEU A 473 -7.53 -20.28 3.93
CA LEU A 473 -6.35 -20.53 4.77
C LEU A 473 -5.96 -22.02 4.87
N ASP A 474 -6.69 -22.93 4.21
CA ASP A 474 -6.39 -24.36 4.29
C ASP A 474 -5.13 -24.69 3.46
N PRO A 475 -4.06 -25.21 4.09
CA PRO A 475 -2.84 -25.57 3.38
C PRO A 475 -3.05 -26.62 2.28
N ASP A 476 -4.08 -27.46 2.33
CA ASP A 476 -4.35 -28.43 1.26
C ASP A 476 -5.15 -27.84 0.08
N ALA A 477 -5.91 -26.75 0.30
CA ALA A 477 -6.52 -25.96 -0.77
C ALA A 477 -5.46 -25.22 -1.61
N SER A 478 -4.34 -24.80 -0.98
CA SER A 478 -3.22 -24.16 -1.68
C SER A 478 -2.56 -25.06 -2.74
N LYS A 479 -2.38 -26.36 -2.45
CA LYS A 479 -1.85 -27.35 -3.40
C LYS A 479 -2.80 -27.62 -4.58
N ALA A 480 -4.11 -27.62 -4.33
CA ALA A 480 -5.11 -27.75 -5.39
C ALA A 480 -5.12 -26.54 -6.33
N ASN A 481 -4.89 -25.34 -5.80
CA ASN A 481 -4.77 -24.10 -6.59
C ASN A 481 -3.48 -24.06 -7.43
N GLU A 482 -2.34 -24.59 -6.94
CA GLU A 482 -1.12 -24.72 -7.76
C GLU A 482 -1.30 -25.68 -8.95
N LEU A 483 -1.97 -26.82 -8.73
CA LEU A 483 -2.33 -27.76 -9.79
C LEU A 483 -3.34 -27.17 -10.79
N GLY A 484 -4.31 -26.38 -10.31
CA GLY A 484 -5.24 -25.63 -11.15
C GLY A 484 -4.56 -24.53 -11.98
N ARG A 485 -3.57 -23.82 -11.40
CA ARG A 485 -2.75 -22.83 -12.11
C ARG A 485 -1.94 -23.48 -13.23
N LEU A 486 -1.29 -24.61 -12.97
CA LEU A 486 -0.61 -25.40 -14.01
C LEU A 486 -1.59 -25.82 -15.13
N ALA A 487 -2.77 -26.30 -14.78
CA ALA A 487 -3.80 -26.67 -15.76
C ALA A 487 -4.26 -25.48 -16.63
N TYR A 488 -4.38 -24.28 -16.06
CA TYR A 488 -4.72 -23.07 -16.82
C TYR A 488 -3.58 -22.63 -17.76
N TYR A 489 -2.32 -22.71 -17.30
CA TYR A 489 -1.14 -22.51 -18.16
C TYR A 489 -1.11 -23.50 -19.32
N PHE A 490 -1.38 -24.78 -19.07
CA PHE A 490 -1.46 -25.81 -20.11
C PHE A 490 -2.65 -25.58 -21.05
N TYR A 491 -3.81 -25.16 -20.56
CA TYR A 491 -4.99 -24.89 -21.39
C TYR A 491 -4.81 -23.65 -22.28
N SER A 492 -4.20 -22.59 -21.74
CA SER A 492 -3.89 -21.38 -22.49
C SER A 492 -2.79 -21.61 -23.54
N LEU A 493 -1.81 -22.46 -23.22
CA LEU A 493 -0.78 -22.91 -24.17
C LEU A 493 -1.36 -23.86 -25.23
N PHE A 494 -2.29 -24.74 -24.86
CA PHE A 494 -2.97 -25.66 -25.78
C PHE A 494 -3.87 -24.93 -26.79
N LEU A 495 -4.61 -23.91 -26.34
CA LEU A 495 -5.38 -23.03 -27.22
C LEU A 495 -4.49 -22.21 -28.17
N PHE A 496 -3.28 -21.84 -27.73
CA PHE A 496 -2.31 -21.12 -28.56
C PHE A 496 -1.69 -22.05 -29.62
N LEU A 497 -1.33 -23.27 -29.23
CA LEU A 497 -0.77 -24.30 -30.12
C LEU A 497 -1.81 -24.87 -31.10
N SER A 498 -3.10 -24.89 -30.77
CA SER A 498 -4.15 -25.31 -31.71
C SER A 498 -4.42 -24.29 -32.83
N SER A 499 -3.83 -23.10 -32.75
CA SER A 499 -3.98 -22.01 -33.73
C SER A 499 -2.73 -21.74 -34.57
N ALA A 500 -1.64 -22.51 -34.38
CA ALA A 500 -0.40 -22.36 -35.13
C ALA A 500 -0.08 -23.64 -35.91
N GLU A 501 -0.46 -23.69 -37.20
CA GLU A 501 0.14 -24.63 -38.15
C GLU A 501 1.53 -24.14 -38.53
N VAL A 502 2.60 -24.71 -37.94
CA VAL A 502 3.96 -24.60 -38.48
C VAL A 502 4.68 -25.97 -38.34
N PRO A 503 5.39 -26.47 -39.36
CA PRO A 503 5.87 -27.85 -39.40
C PRO A 503 7.14 -28.08 -38.58
N LEU A 504 7.18 -29.20 -37.86
CA LEU A 504 8.34 -29.73 -37.15
C LEU A 504 9.40 -30.27 -38.12
N TYR A 505 10.64 -29.79 -37.99
CA TYR A 505 11.84 -30.53 -38.43
C TYR A 505 12.71 -30.81 -37.21
N LEU A 506 12.81 -32.09 -36.85
CA LEU A 506 13.79 -32.64 -35.91
C LEU A 506 15.07 -33.01 -36.66
N SER A 507 16.24 -32.71 -36.08
CA SER A 507 17.39 -33.63 -36.07
C SER A 507 18.45 -33.19 -35.03
N PRO A 508 19.32 -34.12 -34.56
CA PRO A 508 19.88 -34.10 -33.22
C PRO A 508 21.35 -33.64 -33.10
N SER A 509 21.75 -33.42 -31.85
CA SER A 509 23.08 -33.08 -31.29
C SER A 509 24.28 -33.87 -31.84
N PRO A 510 25.53 -33.40 -31.61
CA PRO A 510 26.28 -33.91 -30.44
C PRO A 510 27.27 -32.93 -29.77
N ASP A 511 27.82 -33.41 -28.66
CA ASP A 511 28.52 -32.78 -27.54
C ASP A 511 29.87 -32.06 -27.75
N HIS A 512 30.18 -31.23 -26.73
CA HIS A 512 31.47 -30.99 -26.05
C HIS A 512 32.41 -29.84 -26.53
N PRO A 513 33.30 -29.30 -25.66
CA PRO A 513 33.01 -28.36 -24.55
C PRO A 513 33.92 -27.10 -24.60
N LEU A 514 33.61 -26.03 -23.84
CA LEU A 514 34.49 -24.84 -23.72
C LEU A 514 34.59 -24.31 -22.27
N PRO A 515 35.67 -23.57 -21.93
CA PRO A 515 36.41 -23.72 -20.68
C PRO A 515 36.06 -22.72 -19.57
N HIS A 516 36.44 -23.06 -18.35
CA HIS A 516 36.49 -22.19 -17.17
C HIS A 516 37.54 -21.07 -17.29
N ASN A 517 37.28 -19.87 -16.74
CA ASN A 517 37.82 -19.35 -15.45
C ASN A 517 37.33 -17.89 -15.18
N PRO A 518 37.69 -17.20 -14.07
CA PRO A 518 37.12 -17.24 -12.71
C PRO A 518 36.52 -15.89 -12.22
N THR A 519 35.69 -15.94 -11.16
CA THR A 519 35.81 -15.18 -9.88
C THR A 519 34.44 -14.86 -9.27
N THR A 520 34.19 -15.44 -8.10
CA THR A 520 33.50 -14.90 -6.90
C THR A 520 33.03 -16.11 -6.06
N MET A 521 33.58 -16.26 -4.86
CA MET A 521 33.22 -17.38 -3.96
C MET A 521 31.87 -17.12 -3.27
N PRO A 522 30.91 -18.07 -3.30
CA PRO A 522 29.69 -17.98 -2.51
C PRO A 522 29.93 -18.35 -1.03
N PRO A 523 29.09 -17.88 -0.09
CA PRO A 523 29.28 -18.09 1.34
C PRO A 523 29.21 -19.58 1.73
N ARG A 524 30.11 -20.02 2.62
CA ARG A 524 30.23 -21.44 3.03
C ARG A 524 28.99 -21.88 3.82
N LYS A 525 28.23 -22.84 3.26
CA LYS A 525 27.14 -23.55 3.96
C LYS A 525 27.71 -24.48 5.04
N PRO A 526 27.07 -24.58 6.23
CA PRO A 526 27.54 -25.45 7.31
C PRO A 526 27.44 -26.93 6.90
N ARG A 527 28.54 -27.68 7.09
CA ARG A 527 28.64 -29.12 6.82
C ARG A 527 28.60 -29.90 8.13
N CYS A 528 28.12 -31.13 8.09
CA CYS A 528 28.23 -32.07 9.21
C CYS A 528 29.70 -32.33 9.56
N ASN A 529 30.01 -32.48 10.85
CA ASN A 529 31.37 -32.72 11.35
C ASN A 529 31.79 -34.20 11.35
N PHE A 530 30.92 -35.12 10.93
CA PHE A 530 31.29 -36.53 10.79
C PHE A 530 32.27 -36.71 9.62
N LYS A 531 33.41 -37.38 9.87
CA LYS A 531 34.54 -37.45 8.91
C LYS A 531 34.17 -38.03 7.54
N GLU A 532 33.10 -38.80 7.46
CA GLU A 532 32.64 -39.43 6.21
C GLU A 532 31.34 -38.80 5.64
N CYS A 533 30.75 -37.80 6.31
CA CYS A 533 29.52 -37.16 5.85
C CYS A 533 29.81 -35.94 4.96
N LYS A 534 29.28 -35.96 3.73
CA LYS A 534 29.41 -34.87 2.75
C LYS A 534 28.12 -34.05 2.56
N GLU A 535 27.07 -34.35 3.32
CA GLU A 535 25.76 -33.71 3.18
C GLU A 535 25.67 -32.35 3.93
N ALA A 536 24.72 -31.52 3.49
CA ALA A 536 24.45 -30.22 4.09
C ALA A 536 23.65 -30.39 5.39
N ALA A 537 24.17 -29.86 6.50
CA ALA A 537 23.47 -29.93 7.79
C ALA A 537 22.41 -28.82 7.89
N GLN A 538 21.14 -29.18 8.11
CA GLN A 538 20.09 -28.22 8.47
C GLN A 538 19.91 -28.16 10.00
N ARG A 539 19.21 -27.15 10.51
CA ARG A 539 18.93 -27.00 11.95
C ARG A 539 17.68 -27.82 12.30
N ILE A 540 17.69 -28.59 13.40
CA ILE A 540 16.47 -29.24 13.88
C ILE A 540 15.52 -28.16 14.40
N VAL A 541 14.28 -28.18 13.92
CA VAL A 541 13.16 -27.39 14.42
C VAL A 541 12.23 -28.40 15.10
N GLY A 542 12.22 -28.40 16.44
CA GLY A 542 11.40 -29.30 17.24
C GLY A 542 11.33 -28.83 18.69
N ASP A 543 10.33 -29.34 19.42
CA ASP A 543 10.03 -28.96 20.80
C ASP A 543 11.20 -29.27 21.73
N CYS A 544 11.59 -28.30 22.56
CA CYS A 544 12.65 -28.49 23.52
C CYS A 544 12.14 -29.35 24.69
N SER A 545 12.75 -30.50 24.95
CA SER A 545 12.38 -31.38 26.06
C SER A 545 12.71 -30.82 27.45
N PHE A 546 13.42 -29.70 27.54
CA PHE A 546 13.84 -29.06 28.80
C PHE A 546 13.04 -27.81 29.17
N CYS A 547 12.45 -27.13 28.19
CA CYS A 547 11.55 -26.00 28.46
C CYS A 547 10.20 -26.27 27.79
N ALA A 548 9.10 -26.04 28.50
CA ALA A 548 7.74 -26.26 27.99
C ALA A 548 7.31 -25.26 26.87
N GLY A 549 8.27 -24.64 26.18
CA GLY A 549 8.06 -23.78 25.03
C GLY A 549 8.47 -24.49 23.74
N HIS A 550 7.60 -24.43 22.73
CA HIS A 550 7.75 -25.11 21.45
C HIS A 550 9.01 -24.69 20.66
N PHE A 551 9.65 -23.54 20.97
CA PHE A 551 10.89 -23.10 20.31
C PHE A 551 11.79 -22.24 21.21
N CYS A 552 12.90 -22.80 21.71
CA CYS A 552 13.93 -22.08 22.46
C CYS A 552 15.24 -21.95 21.63
N SER A 553 15.75 -20.73 21.47
CA SER A 553 17.03 -20.46 20.78
C SER A 553 18.27 -20.81 21.61
N LYS A 554 18.15 -20.90 22.94
CA LYS A 554 19.26 -21.15 23.88
C LYS A 554 19.66 -22.64 23.99
N HIS A 555 18.74 -23.57 23.73
CA HIS A 555 18.96 -25.03 23.89
C HIS A 555 18.98 -25.82 22.57
N ARG A 556 19.20 -25.16 21.42
CA ARG A 556 19.14 -25.82 20.09
C ARG A 556 20.21 -26.90 19.91
N MET A 557 19.79 -28.11 19.52
CA MET A 557 20.67 -29.07 18.86
C MET A 557 20.79 -28.72 17.37
N LEU A 558 22.03 -28.57 16.91
CA LEU A 558 22.37 -28.44 15.50
C LEU A 558 22.42 -29.85 14.92
N GLU A 559 21.56 -30.14 13.93
CA GLU A 559 21.69 -31.14 12.83
C GLU A 559 20.39 -31.92 12.54
N ALA A 560 19.54 -31.39 11.65
CA ALA A 560 18.54 -32.15 10.90
C ALA A 560 19.18 -32.63 9.58
N HIS A 561 19.86 -33.77 9.63
CA HIS A 561 20.26 -34.51 8.42
C HIS A 561 20.45 -36.00 8.77
N SER A 562 20.33 -36.88 7.78
CA SER A 562 20.28 -38.34 7.96
C SER A 562 21.60 -38.98 7.54
N CYS A 563 22.68 -38.80 8.31
CA CYS A 563 23.94 -39.49 8.01
C CYS A 563 23.99 -40.90 8.64
N THR A 564 24.84 -41.76 8.08
CA THR A 564 25.05 -43.15 8.54
C THR A 564 25.58 -43.24 9.97
N GLY A 565 26.17 -42.17 10.52
CA GLY A 565 26.71 -42.05 11.88
C GLY A 565 25.89 -41.18 12.84
N LEU A 566 24.58 -41.01 12.61
CA LEU A 566 23.74 -40.04 13.32
C LEU A 566 23.75 -40.18 14.86
N GLU A 567 23.83 -41.41 15.38
CA GLU A 567 23.95 -41.70 16.82
C GLU A 567 25.21 -41.09 17.44
N ASP A 568 26.35 -41.18 16.74
CA ASP A 568 27.63 -40.68 17.21
C ASP A 568 27.71 -39.14 17.09
N CYS A 569 27.14 -38.57 16.02
CA CYS A 569 26.97 -37.12 15.87
C CYS A 569 26.17 -36.51 17.03
N LYS A 570 25.07 -37.17 17.43
CA LYS A 570 24.24 -36.71 18.56
C LYS A 570 25.00 -36.78 19.89
N LYS A 571 25.75 -37.86 20.14
CA LYS A 571 26.56 -38.01 21.36
C LYS A 571 27.68 -36.96 21.46
N GLU A 572 28.39 -36.67 20.38
CA GLU A 572 29.42 -35.62 20.35
C GLU A 572 28.85 -34.19 20.47
N SER A 573 27.66 -33.94 19.92
CA SER A 573 26.96 -32.66 20.08
C SER A 573 26.49 -32.45 21.52
N HIS A 574 25.97 -33.51 22.15
CA HIS A 574 25.55 -33.49 23.55
C HIS A 574 26.73 -33.29 24.50
N ALA A 575 27.85 -34.00 24.30
CA ALA A 575 29.06 -33.85 25.10
C ALA A 575 29.64 -32.42 25.06
N ARG A 576 29.64 -31.77 23.88
CA ARG A 576 30.14 -30.39 23.73
C ARG A 576 29.26 -29.34 24.43
N ASN A 577 27.97 -29.60 24.57
CA ASN A 577 27.03 -28.67 25.19
C ASN A 577 26.74 -28.98 26.67
N ALA A 578 27.25 -30.10 27.18
CA ALA A 578 27.01 -30.57 28.56
C ALA A 578 27.45 -29.56 29.62
N ASP A 579 28.58 -28.87 29.42
CA ASP A 579 29.08 -27.87 30.38
C ASP A 579 28.20 -26.62 30.45
N LYS A 580 27.58 -26.22 29.32
CA LYS A 580 26.62 -25.11 29.29
C LYS A 580 25.30 -25.50 29.96
N LEU A 581 24.82 -26.72 29.70
CA LEU A 581 23.59 -27.27 30.30
C LEU A 581 23.69 -27.42 31.82
N ASN A 582 24.85 -27.80 32.35
CA ASN A 582 25.06 -27.99 33.80
C ASN A 582 25.18 -26.68 34.60
N SER A 583 25.29 -25.52 33.94
CA SER A 583 25.47 -24.22 34.58
C SER A 583 24.17 -23.46 34.88
N GLU A 584 23.00 -23.94 34.40
CA GLU A 584 21.71 -23.26 34.55
C GLU A 584 20.89 -23.85 35.73
N ARG A 585 20.60 -23.04 36.76
CA ARG A 585 19.69 -23.42 37.86
C ARG A 585 18.23 -23.19 37.48
N THR A 586 17.37 -24.19 37.68
CA THR A 586 15.92 -24.09 37.51
C THR A 586 15.27 -23.26 38.62
N VAL A 587 14.40 -22.31 38.26
CA VAL A 587 13.54 -21.57 39.20
C VAL A 587 12.12 -22.10 39.08
N VAL A 588 11.55 -22.54 40.20
CA VAL A 588 10.16 -23.04 40.27
C VAL A 588 9.21 -21.85 40.20
N VAL A 589 8.40 -21.77 39.14
CA VAL A 589 7.27 -20.83 39.06
C VAL A 589 6.12 -21.40 39.89
N LYS A 590 5.75 -20.74 41.00
CA LYS A 590 4.57 -21.08 41.79
C LYS A 590 3.31 -20.51 41.12
N GLY A 591 2.31 -21.36 40.89
CA GLY A 591 0.95 -20.96 40.53
C GLY A 591 0.32 -21.89 39.51
N VAL A 592 -0.26 -22.98 40.00
CA VAL A 592 -1.38 -23.69 39.36
C VAL A 592 -2.66 -22.97 39.76
#